data_AF-A0A3S3AGZ1-F1
#
_entry.id   AF-A0A3S3AGZ1-F1
#
_cell.length_a   1.000
_cell.length_b   1.000
_cell.length_c   1.000
_cell.angle_alpha   90.00
_cell.angle_beta   90.00
_cell.angle_gamma   90.00
#
_symmetry.space_group_name_H-M   'P 1'
#
loop_
_entity.id
_entity.type
_entity.pdbx_description
1 polymer ?
#
loop_
_entity_poly.entity_id
_entity_poly.type
_entity_poly.pdbx_seq_one_letter_code
_entity_poly.pdbx_strand_id
1 'polypeptide(L)'
;MARTSRKSRPALIVLVVVAAVGCLALGWWQWTRFESVGGTGQNLGYAFQWPLFAAFVVYAYRRFVQLEDGLDEDTADGSAGGAADGQPTDVPEGLLPERPKAESVTAADLDDPEARQMLEYNDYLAELSAREPDRSDK
;
A
#
# COMPACT_ATOMS: atom_id res chain seq x y z
N MET A 1 13.16 -11.09 -7.91
CA MET A 1 12.50 -12.42 -8.03
C MET A 1 11.81 -12.76 -6.70
N ALA A 2 10.72 -12.05 -6.37
CA ALA A 2 9.98 -12.26 -5.13
C ALA A 2 8.96 -13.41 -5.32
N ARG A 3 9.38 -14.65 -5.08
CA ARG A 3 8.49 -15.81 -5.12
C ARG A 3 7.84 -15.99 -3.75
N THR A 4 6.84 -15.17 -3.43
CA THR A 4 6.00 -15.35 -2.24
C THR A 4 4.56 -15.19 -2.70
N SER A 5 3.86 -16.28 -2.97
CA SER A 5 2.41 -16.18 -3.28
C SER A 5 1.60 -17.42 -2.87
N ARG A 6 2.19 -18.63 -2.80
CA ARG A 6 1.40 -19.83 -2.46
C ARG A 6 1.67 -20.47 -1.09
N LYS A 7 2.88 -20.33 -0.54
CA LYS A 7 3.24 -20.95 0.75
C LYS A 7 2.78 -20.16 1.98
N SER A 8 2.58 -18.86 1.86
CA SER A 8 2.11 -18.00 2.96
C SER A 8 0.60 -18.11 3.21
N ARG A 9 -0.21 -18.45 2.20
CA ARG A 9 -1.67 -18.61 2.32
C ARG A 9 -2.10 -19.50 3.49
N PRO A 10 -1.62 -20.75 3.64
CA PRO A 10 -2.01 -21.58 4.80
C PRO A 10 -1.53 -20.99 6.13
N ALA A 11 -0.36 -20.37 6.17
CA ALA A 11 0.15 -19.73 7.39
C ALA A 11 -0.73 -18.54 7.81
N LEU A 12 -1.16 -17.71 6.86
CA LEU A 12 -2.09 -16.60 7.10
C LEU A 12 -3.47 -17.11 7.53
N ILE A 13 -3.99 -18.18 6.92
CA ILE A 13 -5.25 -18.80 7.34
C ILE A 13 -5.16 -19.28 8.79
N VAL A 14 -4.09 -20.00 9.14
CA VAL A 14 -3.88 -20.48 10.51
C VAL A 14 -3.80 -19.30 11.48
N LEU A 15 -3.05 -18.25 11.13
CA LEU A 15 -2.94 -17.03 11.94
C LEU A 15 -4.31 -16.36 12.16
N VAL A 16 -5.12 -16.23 11.11
CA VAL A 16 -6.47 -15.66 11.16
C VAL A 16 -7.39 -16.51 12.04
N VAL A 17 -7.35 -17.83 11.91
CA VAL A 17 -8.15 -18.75 12.73
C VAL A 17 -7.74 -18.65 14.20
N VAL A 18 -6.43 -18.68 14.50
CA VAL A 18 -5.92 -18.54 15.87
C VAL A 18 -6.33 -17.20 16.48
N ALA A 19 -6.19 -16.10 15.73
CA ALA A 19 -6.60 -14.78 16.17
C ALA A 19 -8.12 -14.71 16.43
N ALA A 20 -8.95 -15.21 15.51
CA ALA A 20 -10.40 -15.22 15.65
C ALA A 20 -10.85 -16.06 16.86
N VAL A 21 -10.31 -17.27 17.03
CA VAL A 21 -10.59 -18.12 18.19
C VAL A 21 -10.13 -17.46 19.49
N GLY A 22 -8.96 -16.83 19.50
CA GLY A 22 -8.46 -16.06 20.64
C GLY A 22 -9.39 -14.92 21.04
N CYS A 23 -9.85 -14.13 20.07
CA CYS A 23 -10.85 -13.08 20.30
C CYS A 23 -12.16 -13.66 20.85
N LEU A 24 -12.70 -14.73 20.26
CA LEU A 24 -13.94 -15.34 20.76
C LEU A 24 -13.79 -15.91 22.17
N ALA A 25 -12.64 -16.52 22.49
CA ALA A 25 -12.34 -17.00 23.84
C ALA A 25 -12.27 -15.86 24.86
N LEU A 26 -11.66 -14.73 24.49
CA LEU A 26 -11.66 -13.52 25.32
C LEU A 26 -13.06 -12.93 25.49
N GLY A 27 -13.86 -12.90 24.43
CA GLY A 27 -15.26 -12.46 24.48
C GLY A 27 -16.10 -13.33 25.41
N TRP A 28 -15.94 -14.66 25.30
CA TRP A 28 -16.58 -15.62 26.20
C TRP A 28 -16.14 -15.42 27.65
N TRP A 29 -14.85 -15.24 27.89
CA TRP A 29 -14.35 -14.96 29.24
C TRP A 29 -14.94 -13.66 29.81
N GLN A 30 -15.01 -12.60 29.01
CA GLN A 30 -15.61 -11.33 29.43
C GLN A 30 -17.12 -11.45 29.70
N TRP A 31 -17.83 -12.24 28.90
CA TRP A 31 -19.23 -12.56 29.14
C TRP A 31 -19.42 -13.23 30.51
N THR A 32 -18.62 -14.26 30.83
CA THR A 32 -18.68 -14.91 32.15
C THR A 32 -18.31 -13.96 33.30
N ARG A 33 -17.41 -13.01 33.07
CA ARG A 33 -17.07 -11.97 34.06
C ARG A 33 -18.17 -10.94 34.24
N PHE A 34 -18.92 -10.64 33.19
CA PHE A 34 -20.10 -9.78 33.27
C PHE A 34 -21.23 -10.44 34.08
N GLU A 35 -21.46 -11.75 33.95
CA GLU A 35 -22.47 -12.46 34.75
C GLU A 35 -22.09 -12.65 36.24
N SER A 36 -20.80 -12.52 36.59
CA SER A 36 -20.34 -12.69 37.97
C SER A 36 -20.78 -11.55 38.91
N VAL A 37 -20.83 -11.82 40.22
CA VAL A 37 -21.15 -10.81 41.25
C VAL A 37 -20.10 -9.69 41.21
N GLY A 38 -20.48 -8.51 40.72
CA GLY A 38 -19.57 -7.39 40.47
C GLY A 38 -19.27 -7.11 38.98
N GLY A 39 -19.99 -7.72 38.05
CA GLY A 39 -19.94 -7.38 36.62
C GLY A 39 -20.30 -5.92 36.34
N THR A 40 -19.53 -5.27 35.47
CA THR A 40 -19.75 -3.87 35.06
C THR A 40 -20.20 -3.80 33.60
N GLY A 41 -20.90 -2.73 33.22
CA GLY A 41 -21.29 -2.49 31.81
C GLY A 41 -20.09 -2.42 30.85
N GLN A 42 -18.90 -2.10 31.35
CA GLN A 42 -17.66 -2.13 30.55
C GLN A 42 -17.27 -3.56 30.15
N ASN A 43 -17.45 -4.56 31.02
CA ASN A 43 -17.17 -5.96 30.69
C ASN A 43 -18.09 -6.44 29.56
N LEU A 44 -19.36 -6.00 29.57
CA LEU A 44 -20.31 -6.29 28.49
C LEU A 44 -19.87 -5.67 27.16
N GLY A 45 -19.40 -4.42 27.19
CA GLY A 45 -18.81 -3.77 26.02
C GLY A 45 -17.66 -4.59 25.43
N TYR A 46 -16.73 -5.07 26.28
CA TYR A 46 -15.65 -5.94 25.81
C TYR A 46 -16.14 -7.30 25.31
N ALA A 47 -17.14 -7.89 25.96
CA ALA A 47 -17.73 -9.16 25.52
C ALA A 47 -18.29 -9.08 24.10
N PHE A 48 -18.82 -7.93 23.67
CA PHE A 48 -19.26 -7.68 22.30
C PHE A 48 -18.14 -7.17 21.37
N GLN A 49 -17.19 -6.40 21.89
CA GLN A 49 -16.06 -5.88 21.12
C GLN A 49 -15.19 -7.01 20.57
N TRP A 50 -14.91 -8.04 21.37
CA TRP A 50 -14.03 -9.14 20.94
C TRP A 50 -14.60 -9.95 19.75
N PRO A 51 -15.89 -10.35 19.72
CA PRO A 51 -16.52 -10.91 18.52
C PRO A 51 -16.45 -10.01 17.29
N LEU A 52 -16.63 -8.69 17.43
CA LEU A 52 -16.50 -7.76 16.31
C LEU A 52 -15.08 -7.75 15.75
N PHE A 53 -14.07 -7.80 16.61
CA PHE A 53 -12.68 -7.95 16.16
C PHE A 53 -12.42 -9.30 15.49
N ALA A 54 -12.97 -10.40 15.99
CA ALA A 54 -12.86 -11.70 15.32
C ALA A 54 -13.44 -11.64 13.89
N ALA A 55 -14.62 -11.05 13.73
CA ALA A 55 -15.25 -10.84 12.43
C ALA A 55 -14.42 -9.92 11.53
N PHE A 56 -13.87 -8.84 12.08
CA PHE A 56 -13.01 -7.91 11.35
C PHE A 56 -11.74 -8.59 10.81
N VAL A 57 -11.06 -9.42 11.62
CA VAL A 57 -9.85 -10.13 11.16
C VAL A 57 -10.16 -11.11 10.02
N VAL A 58 -11.28 -11.84 10.12
CA VAL A 58 -11.75 -12.72 9.02
C VAL A 58 -12.09 -11.91 7.78
N TYR A 59 -12.79 -10.79 7.94
CA TYR A 59 -13.13 -9.89 6.84
C TYR A 59 -11.88 -9.33 6.16
N ALA A 60 -10.89 -8.87 6.94
CA ALA A 60 -9.63 -8.35 6.44
C ALA A 60 -8.89 -9.42 5.62
N TYR A 61 -8.85 -10.68 6.09
CA TYR A 61 -8.28 -11.77 5.31
C TYR A 61 -9.06 -12.03 4.02
N ARG A 62 -10.39 -12.05 4.05
CA ARG A 62 -11.21 -12.20 2.82
C ARG A 62 -10.96 -11.06 1.84
N ARG A 63 -10.82 -9.83 2.32
CA ARG A 63 -10.55 -8.66 1.48
C ARG A 63 -9.14 -8.71 0.90
N PHE A 64 -8.17 -9.13 1.70
CA PHE A 64 -6.79 -9.36 1.27
C PHE A 64 -6.72 -10.40 0.14
N VAL A 65 -7.38 -11.55 0.29
CA VAL A 65 -7.43 -12.58 -0.76
C VAL A 65 -8.11 -12.07 -2.02
N GLN A 66 -9.23 -11.34 -1.91
CA GLN A 66 -9.89 -10.72 -3.08
C GLN A 66 -8.99 -9.71 -3.81
N LEU A 67 -8.15 -8.97 -3.09
CA LEU A 67 -7.19 -8.05 -3.71
C LEU A 67 -6.07 -8.81 -4.40
N GLU A 68 -5.48 -9.82 -3.76
CA GLU A 68 -4.44 -10.66 -4.38
C GLU A 68 -4.95 -11.38 -5.63
N ASP A 69 -6.15 -11.98 -5.58
CA ASP A 69 -6.72 -12.71 -6.72
C ASP A 69 -7.04 -11.76 -7.89
N GLY A 70 -7.56 -10.55 -7.62
CA GLY A 70 -7.83 -9.55 -8.67
C GLY A 70 -6.56 -8.97 -9.32
N LEU A 71 -5.47 -8.82 -8.56
CA LEU A 71 -4.15 -8.44 -9.10
C LEU A 71 -3.56 -9.53 -10.02
N ASP A 72 -3.76 -10.80 -9.68
CA ASP A 72 -3.30 -11.93 -10.49
C ASP A 72 -4.10 -12.07 -11.81
N GLU A 73 -5.42 -11.80 -11.78
CA GLU A 73 -6.28 -11.80 -12.98
C GLU A 73 -5.91 -10.68 -13.97
N ASP A 74 -5.69 -9.46 -13.47
CA ASP A 74 -5.25 -8.31 -14.30
C ASP A 74 -3.85 -8.48 -14.93
N THR A 75 -3.02 -9.35 -14.34
CA THR A 75 -1.66 -9.63 -14.85
C THR A 75 -1.64 -10.82 -15.82
N ALA A 76 -2.58 -11.77 -15.67
CA ALA A 76 -2.63 -13.00 -16.47
C ALA A 76 -3.35 -12.82 -17.81
N ASP A 77 -4.42 -12.03 -17.84
CA ASP A 77 -4.95 -11.49 -19.08
C ASP A 77 -4.08 -10.29 -19.44
N GLY A 78 -3.32 -10.34 -20.54
CA GLY A 78 -2.41 -9.27 -20.99
C GLY A 78 -3.11 -7.96 -21.42
N SER A 79 -4.17 -7.58 -20.72
CA SER A 79 -4.87 -6.32 -20.79
C SER A 79 -4.49 -5.52 -19.57
N ALA A 80 -3.74 -4.43 -19.76
CA ALA A 80 -3.68 -3.34 -18.82
C ALA A 80 -5.11 -2.79 -18.61
N GLY A 81 -5.89 -3.41 -17.73
CA GLY A 81 -7.34 -3.24 -17.72
C GLY A 81 -8.03 -3.76 -16.47
N GLY A 82 -7.53 -3.40 -15.29
CA GLY A 82 -8.28 -3.54 -14.03
C GLY A 82 -7.79 -2.61 -12.91
N ALA A 83 -7.19 -1.47 -13.28
CA ALA A 83 -7.22 -0.32 -12.39
C ALA A 83 -8.70 0.06 -12.22
N ALA A 84 -9.17 0.01 -10.97
CA ALA A 84 -10.48 0.44 -10.53
C ALA A 84 -11.13 1.48 -11.45
N ASP A 85 -12.33 1.14 -11.92
CA ASP A 85 -13.23 1.87 -12.83
C ASP A 85 -13.57 3.29 -12.32
N GLY A 86 -12.58 4.19 -12.26
CA GLY A 86 -12.78 5.57 -11.82
C GLY A 86 -11.62 6.31 -11.13
N GLN A 87 -10.37 5.82 -11.14
CA GLN A 87 -9.24 6.71 -10.85
C GLN A 87 -8.45 6.98 -12.14
N PRO A 88 -8.67 8.14 -12.79
CA PRO A 88 -7.81 8.59 -13.87
C PRO A 88 -6.40 8.75 -13.31
N THR A 89 -5.56 7.74 -13.55
CA THR A 89 -4.11 7.85 -13.28
C THR A 89 -3.43 8.64 -14.42
N ASP A 90 -4.14 8.84 -15.52
CA ASP A 90 -3.82 9.86 -16.50
C ASP A 90 -4.26 11.23 -16.01
N VAL A 91 -3.29 12.11 -15.78
CA VAL A 91 -3.54 13.52 -15.58
C VAL A 91 -4.06 14.10 -16.90
N PRO A 92 -5.28 14.66 -16.95
CA PRO A 92 -5.85 15.20 -18.18
C PRO A 92 -4.90 16.21 -18.82
N GLU A 93 -4.71 16.11 -20.14
CA GLU A 93 -3.95 17.09 -20.93
C GLU A 93 -4.62 18.47 -20.79
N GLY A 94 -4.10 19.31 -19.89
CA GLY A 94 -4.67 20.61 -19.54
C GLY A 94 -4.95 20.83 -18.05
N LEU A 95 -4.80 19.80 -17.20
CA LEU A 95 -4.91 19.93 -15.74
C LEU A 95 -3.61 20.45 -15.12
N LEU A 96 -2.48 20.21 -15.78
CA LEU A 96 -1.20 20.80 -15.42
C LEU A 96 -0.96 22.06 -16.27
N PRO A 97 -0.43 23.14 -15.68
CA PRO A 97 0.13 24.24 -16.45
C PRO A 97 1.13 23.69 -17.47
N GLU A 98 1.12 24.24 -18.68
CA GLU A 98 2.11 23.90 -19.69
C GLU A 98 3.50 24.12 -19.08
N ARG A 99 4.30 23.05 -19.03
CA ARG A 99 5.61 23.12 -18.39
C ARG A 99 6.40 24.20 -19.12
N PRO A 100 6.84 25.27 -18.43
CA PRO A 100 7.67 26.28 -19.06
C PRO A 100 8.88 25.56 -19.65
N LYS A 101 9.03 25.67 -20.97
CA LYS A 101 10.17 25.11 -21.67
C LYS A 101 11.39 25.82 -21.11
N ALA A 102 12.26 25.09 -20.42
CA ALA A 102 13.51 25.66 -19.93
C ALA A 102 14.21 26.30 -21.13
N GLU A 103 14.54 27.59 -21.01
CA GLU A 103 15.30 28.29 -22.04
C GLU A 103 16.64 27.57 -22.18
N SER A 104 16.98 27.23 -23.41
CA SER A 104 18.26 26.58 -23.71
C SER A 104 19.38 27.56 -23.37
N VAL A 105 20.36 27.12 -22.58
CA VAL A 105 21.53 27.93 -22.23
C VAL A 105 22.20 28.44 -23.50
N THR A 106 22.41 29.75 -23.59
CA THR A 106 22.98 30.42 -24.76
C THR A 106 24.49 30.58 -24.62
N ALA A 107 25.18 30.90 -25.72
CA ALA A 107 26.63 31.13 -25.70
C ALA A 107 27.04 32.29 -24.77
N ALA A 108 26.18 33.29 -24.56
CA ALA A 108 26.43 34.40 -23.64
C ALA A 108 26.35 33.97 -22.16
N ASP A 109 25.54 32.95 -21.85
CA ASP A 109 25.42 32.41 -20.49
C ASP A 109 26.66 31.58 -20.13
N LEU A 110 27.37 31.01 -21.11
CA LEU A 110 28.63 30.29 -20.87
C LEU A 110 29.78 31.20 -20.45
N ASP A 111 29.68 32.52 -20.66
CA ASP A 111 30.67 33.47 -20.19
C ASP A 111 30.54 33.72 -18.68
N ASP A 112 29.37 33.47 -18.09
CA ASP A 112 29.15 33.53 -16.64
C ASP A 112 29.73 32.28 -15.94
N PRO A 113 30.65 32.44 -14.97
CA PRO A 113 31.19 31.33 -14.19
C PRO A 113 30.14 30.57 -13.36
N GLU A 114 29.03 31.20 -12.95
CA GLU A 114 27.98 30.51 -12.17
C GLU A 114 27.12 29.61 -13.06
N ALA A 115 26.68 30.10 -14.21
CA ALA A 115 25.94 29.32 -15.20
C ALA A 115 26.72 28.08 -15.68
N ARG A 116 28.04 28.19 -15.89
CA ARG A 116 28.90 27.04 -16.22
C ARG A 116 28.93 25.97 -15.13
N GLN A 117 29.08 26.37 -13.87
CA GLN A 117 29.06 25.42 -12.74
C GLN A 117 27.69 24.73 -12.61
N MET A 118 26.60 25.45 -12.85
CA MET A 118 25.25 24.88 -12.81
C MET A 118 25.04 23.83 -13.90
N LEU A 119 25.58 24.05 -15.10
CA LEU A 119 25.56 23.08 -16.19
C LEU A 119 26.34 21.80 -15.86
N GLU A 120 27.58 21.94 -15.40
CA GLU A 120 28.41 20.79 -15.00
C GLU A 120 27.73 19.97 -13.90
N TYR A 121 27.06 20.64 -12.97
CA TYR A 121 26.28 19.99 -11.92
C TYR A 121 25.05 19.26 -12.47
N ASN A 122 24.33 19.85 -13.44
CA ASN A 122 23.19 19.20 -14.08
C ASN A 122 23.61 17.94 -14.85
N ASP A 123 24.71 18.02 -15.60
CA ASP A 123 25.30 16.88 -16.31
C ASP A 123 25.73 15.78 -15.34
N TYR A 124 26.34 16.15 -14.22
CA TYR A 124 26.71 15.20 -13.16
C TYR A 124 25.48 14.50 -12.55
N LEU A 125 24.39 15.22 -12.29
CA LEU A 125 23.14 14.64 -11.80
C LEU A 125 22.49 13.72 -12.84
N ALA A 126 22.53 14.10 -14.12
CA ALA A 126 22.02 13.26 -15.21
C ALA A 126 22.83 11.96 -15.32
N GLU A 127 24.15 12.04 -15.17
CA GLU A 127 25.03 10.88 -15.17
C GLU A 127 24.80 9.97 -13.96
N LEU A 128 24.56 10.55 -12.77
CA LEU A 128 24.21 9.78 -11.57
C LEU A 128 22.86 9.08 -11.73
N SER A 129 21.85 9.79 -12.24
CA SER A 129 20.53 9.23 -12.56
C SER A 129 20.63 8.09 -13.57
N ALA A 130 21.45 8.23 -14.62
CA ALA A 130 21.67 7.19 -15.62
C ALA A 130 22.43 5.96 -15.06
N ARG A 131 23.25 6.15 -14.01
CA ARG A 131 23.98 5.08 -13.32
C ARG A 131 23.16 4.39 -12.24
N GLU A 132 22.09 5.02 -11.75
CA GLU A 132 21.17 4.41 -10.80
C GLU A 132 20.17 3.57 -11.61
N PRO A 133 20.32 2.23 -11.69
CA PRO A 133 19.29 1.41 -12.30
C PRO A 133 18.00 1.61 -11.51
N ASP A 134 16.89 1.85 -12.22
CA ASP A 134 15.57 2.09 -11.66
C ASP A 134 15.30 1.18 -10.46
N ARG A 135 15.34 1.78 -9.26
CA ARG A 135 15.16 1.08 -8.00
C ARG A 135 13.68 0.77 -7.73
N SER A 136 12.79 1.13 -8.65
CA SER A 136 11.34 0.91 -8.53
C SER A 136 10.91 -0.56 -8.65
N ASP A 137 11.81 -1.46 -9.04
CA ASP A 137 11.49 -2.89 -9.27
C ASP A 137 11.72 -3.81 -8.04
N LYS A 138 11.47 -3.32 -6.82
CA LYS A 138 11.62 -4.14 -5.60
C LYS A 138 10.49 -4.05 -4.58
#